data_AF-A0A842UR73-F1
#
_entry.id   AF-A0A842UR73-F1
#
_cell.length_a   1.000
_cell.length_b   1.000
_cell.length_c   1.000
_cell.angle_alpha   90.00
_cell.angle_beta   90.00
_cell.angle_gamma   90.00
#
_symmetry.space_group_name_H-M   'P 1'
#
loop_
_entity.id
_entity.type
_entity.pdbx_description
1 polymer ?
#
loop_
_entity_poly.entity_id
_entity_poly.type
_entity_poly.pdbx_seq_one_letter_code
_entity_poly.pdbx_strand_id
1 'polypeptide(L)'
;MKLSYREKGILVLLFILAGVILFFVIRRLSELIGYVSIIKFIGLLVIFYFWDYLLKVDFKLRHYLYVLFVGFFGIFLGYMGFVYFHYDKLFHLIGPVLLTDILYYNLRRYHYKKKEAIVFSFFVAFSLLCFYEIIEFLLDFIFNTHTQGCFFYSNGIFEMVLDRNTDTMIDLIFGIIGSFSYCFFRFFRKN
;
A
#
# COMPACT_ATOMS: atom_id res chain seq x y z
N MET A 1 6.65 20.72 2.59
CA MET A 1 7.27 20.91 3.91
C MET A 1 8.29 19.82 4.16
N LYS A 2 9.52 20.19 4.58
CA LYS A 2 10.51 19.26 5.12
C LYS A 2 10.33 19.24 6.64
N LEU A 3 10.34 18.05 7.23
CA LEU A 3 10.26 17.84 8.66
C LEU A 3 11.58 17.26 9.14
N SER A 4 12.00 17.62 10.35
CA SER A 4 13.08 16.95 11.07
C SER A 4 12.70 15.51 11.42
N TYR A 5 13.68 14.65 11.69
CA TYR A 5 13.41 13.26 12.10
C TYR A 5 12.61 13.17 13.40
N ARG A 6 12.79 14.12 14.32
CA ARG A 6 11.99 14.22 15.54
C ARG A 6 10.52 14.48 15.22
N GLU A 7 10.22 15.45 14.35
CA GLU A 7 8.85 15.75 13.93
C GLU A 7 8.22 14.58 13.16
N LYS A 8 8.99 13.90 12.30
CA LYS A 8 8.54 12.69 11.60
C LYS A 8 8.22 11.56 12.57
N GLY A 9 9.05 11.35 13.59
CA GLY A 9 8.81 10.35 14.64
C GLY A 9 7.55 10.65 15.44
N ILE A 10 7.33 11.93 15.82
CA ILE A 10 6.08 12.38 16.46
C ILE A 10 4.89 12.12 15.54
N LEU A 11 4.98 12.45 14.26
CA LEU A 11 3.91 12.22 13.29
C LEU A 11 3.55 10.72 13.18
N VAL A 12 4.56 9.84 13.08
CA VAL A 12 4.35 8.39 13.05
C VAL A 12 3.69 7.90 14.33
N LEU A 13 4.12 8.39 15.50
CA LEU A 13 3.50 8.04 16.78
C LEU A 13 2.04 8.49 16.84
N LEU A 14 1.72 9.69 16.35
CA LEU A 14 0.35 10.19 16.27
C LEU A 14 -0.52 9.32 15.33
N PHE A 15 0.04 8.88 14.20
CA PHE A 15 -0.66 7.98 13.29
C PHE A 15 -0.90 6.59 13.90
N ILE A 16 0.09 6.04 14.62
CA ILE A 16 -0.05 4.79 15.36
C ILE A 16 -1.16 4.93 16.42
N LEU A 17 -1.14 6.02 17.21
CA LEU A 17 -2.16 6.27 18.22
C LEU A 17 -3.57 6.37 17.61
N ALA A 18 -3.71 7.09 16.49
CA ALA A 18 -4.97 7.18 15.77
C ALA A 18 -5.43 5.80 15.27
N GLY A 19 -4.53 5.00 14.68
CA GLY A 19 -4.83 3.63 14.27
C GLY A 19 -5.26 2.73 15.42
N VAL A 20 -4.61 2.84 16.59
CA VAL A 20 -4.98 2.09 17.80
C VAL A 20 -6.37 2.49 18.31
N ILE A 21 -6.71 3.78 18.31
CA ILE A 21 -8.06 4.25 18.69
C ILE A 21 -9.11 3.65 17.75
N LEU A 22 -8.86 3.70 16.44
CA LEU A 22 -9.77 3.12 15.45
C LEU A 22 -9.85 1.61 15.54
N PHE A 23 -8.81 0.94 16.04
CA PHE A 23 -8.80 -0.52 16.20
C PHE A 23 -9.83 -0.95 17.22
N PHE A 24 -10.04 -0.17 18.28
CA PHE A 24 -11.12 -0.43 19.22
C PHE A 24 -12.52 -0.28 18.60
N VAL A 25 -12.67 0.49 17.52
CA VAL A 25 -13.91 0.58 16.75
C VAL A 25 -14.08 -0.65 15.85
N ILE A 26 -13.05 -1.00 15.07
CA ILE A 26 -13.11 -2.12 14.11
C ILE A 26 -13.12 -3.49 14.78
N ARG A 27 -12.46 -3.67 15.92
CA ARG A 27 -12.46 -4.94 16.67
C ARG A 27 -13.88 -5.40 16.98
N ARG A 28 -14.85 -4.49 17.11
CA ARG A 28 -16.27 -4.84 17.29
C ARG A 28 -16.88 -5.59 16.10
N LEU A 29 -16.29 -5.49 14.91
CA LEU A 29 -16.72 -6.19 13.69
C LEU A 29 -16.08 -7.57 13.59
N SER A 30 -14.77 -7.67 13.79
CA SER A 30 -14.04 -8.93 13.80
C SER A 30 -12.72 -8.78 14.56
N GLU A 31 -12.53 -9.59 15.61
CA GLU A 31 -11.35 -9.49 16.45
C GLU A 31 -10.06 -9.86 15.69
N LEU A 32 -10.08 -11.00 15.00
CA LEU A 32 -8.90 -11.50 14.27
C LEU A 32 -8.46 -10.53 13.18
N ILE A 33 -9.41 -10.04 12.37
CA ILE A 33 -9.13 -9.10 11.28
C ILE A 33 -8.56 -7.79 11.86
N GLY A 34 -9.15 -7.30 12.95
CA GLY A 34 -8.63 -6.12 13.64
C GLY A 34 -7.17 -6.25 14.06
N TYR A 35 -6.79 -7.38 14.69
CA TYR A 35 -5.41 -7.59 15.17
C TYR A 35 -4.41 -7.69 14.03
N VAL A 36 -4.75 -8.41 12.95
CA VAL A 36 -3.86 -8.52 11.79
C VAL A 36 -3.69 -7.16 11.11
N SER A 37 -4.78 -6.42 10.92
CA SER A 37 -4.75 -5.09 10.30
C SER A 37 -3.94 -4.07 11.11
N ILE A 38 -4.08 -4.02 12.44
CA ILE A 38 -3.30 -3.07 13.25
C ILE A 38 -1.80 -3.41 13.25
N ILE A 39 -1.44 -4.70 13.29
CA ILE A 39 -0.03 -5.13 13.20
C ILE A 39 0.56 -4.72 11.85
N LYS A 40 -0.13 -5.01 10.75
CA LYS A 40 0.30 -4.62 9.40
C LYS A 40 0.42 -3.09 9.26
N PHE A 41 -0.53 -2.33 9.81
CA PHE A 41 -0.52 -0.86 9.80
C PHE A 41 0.67 -0.27 10.57
N ILE A 42 0.90 -0.74 11.80
CA ILE A 42 2.05 -0.29 12.62
C ILE A 42 3.35 -0.70 11.92
N GLY A 43 3.44 -1.94 11.44
CA GLY A 43 4.60 -2.43 10.71
C GLY A 43 4.94 -1.55 9.51
N LEU A 44 3.95 -1.21 8.68
CA LEU A 44 4.13 -0.33 7.53
C LEU A 44 4.70 1.04 7.93
N LEU A 45 4.12 1.70 8.94
CA LEU A 45 4.58 3.02 9.39
C LEU A 45 5.99 2.98 9.98
N VAL A 46 6.29 1.96 10.78
CA VAL A 46 7.60 1.77 11.42
C VAL A 46 8.67 1.48 10.37
N ILE A 47 8.42 0.53 9.46
CA ILE A 47 9.34 0.18 8.37
C ILE A 47 9.61 1.42 7.50
N PHE A 48 8.58 2.19 7.14
CA PHE A 48 8.75 3.39 6.33
C PHE A 48 9.57 4.47 7.05
N TYR A 49 9.35 4.67 8.36
CA TYR A 49 10.15 5.61 9.16
C TYR A 49 11.61 5.18 9.23
N PHE A 50 11.89 3.90 9.49
CA PHE A 50 13.26 3.39 9.54
C PHE A 50 13.93 3.43 8.16
N TRP A 51 13.19 3.20 7.08
CA TRP A 51 13.70 3.38 5.73
C TRP A 51 14.16 4.83 5.50
N ASP A 52 13.35 5.81 5.87
CA ASP A 52 13.72 7.23 5.77
C ASP A 52 14.95 7.56 6.62
N TYR A 53 14.96 7.09 7.87
CA TYR A 53 15.99 7.40 8.87
C TYR A 53 17.35 6.76 8.53
N LEU A 54 17.36 5.44 8.27
CA LEU A 54 18.60 4.67 8.07
C LEU A 54 19.26 5.01 6.75
N LEU A 55 18.47 5.12 5.67
CA LEU A 55 19.01 5.48 4.35
C LEU A 55 19.10 7.00 4.15
N LYS A 56 18.68 7.79 5.15
CA LYS A 56 18.63 9.25 5.11
C LYS A 56 17.96 9.76 3.83
N VAL A 57 16.79 9.23 3.46
CA VAL A 57 16.12 9.56 2.18
C VAL A 57 15.55 10.98 2.19
N ASP A 58 15.32 11.54 3.38
CA ASP A 58 14.65 12.82 3.63
C ASP A 58 13.29 12.92 2.90
N PHE A 59 12.43 11.92 3.09
CA PHE A 59 11.07 11.96 2.59
C PHE A 59 10.32 13.20 3.11
N LYS A 60 9.47 13.76 2.23
CA LYS A 60 8.60 14.91 2.52
C LYS A 60 7.34 14.44 3.23
N LEU A 61 6.66 15.36 3.95
CA LEU A 61 5.38 15.08 4.62
C LEU A 61 4.37 14.37 3.71
N ARG A 62 4.25 14.77 2.43
CA ARG A 62 3.33 14.13 1.49
C ARG A 62 3.55 12.61 1.34
N HIS A 63 4.79 12.11 1.41
CA HIS A 63 5.05 10.68 1.30
C HIS A 63 4.61 9.94 2.56
N TYR A 64 4.75 10.55 3.74
CA TYR A 64 4.15 10.02 4.96
C TYR A 64 2.63 9.99 4.88
N LEU A 65 2.01 11.01 4.27
CA LEU A 65 0.56 11.01 4.03
C LEU A 65 0.13 9.93 3.04
N TYR A 66 0.96 9.61 2.03
CA TYR A 66 0.68 8.49 1.12
C TYR A 66 0.71 7.14 1.85
N VAL A 67 1.73 6.92 2.68
CA VAL A 67 1.84 5.69 3.48
C VAL A 67 0.71 5.59 4.49
N LEU A 68 0.32 6.71 5.11
CA LEU A 68 -0.87 6.75 5.96
C LEU A 68 -2.13 6.40 5.17
N PHE A 69 -2.31 6.97 3.98
CA PHE A 69 -3.48 6.70 3.14
C PHE A 69 -3.56 5.20 2.79
N VAL A 70 -2.46 4.60 2.33
CA VAL A 70 -2.39 3.17 2.02
C VAL A 70 -2.60 2.32 3.27
N GLY A 71 -1.97 2.67 4.39
CA GLY A 71 -2.14 1.94 5.65
C GLY A 71 -3.57 2.03 6.18
N PHE A 72 -4.19 3.21 6.15
CA PHE A 72 -5.53 3.41 6.68
C PHE A 72 -6.59 2.77 5.78
N PHE A 73 -6.56 3.04 4.49
CA PHE A 73 -7.61 2.54 3.63
C PHE A 73 -7.31 1.11 3.13
N GLY A 74 -6.09 0.83 2.67
CA GLY A 74 -5.75 -0.51 2.16
C GLY A 74 -5.67 -1.58 3.26
N ILE A 75 -5.00 -1.29 4.37
CA ILE A 75 -4.77 -2.32 5.42
C ILE A 75 -5.85 -2.27 6.49
N PHE A 76 -6.12 -1.07 7.00
CA PHE A 76 -6.97 -0.91 8.17
C PHE A 76 -8.46 -1.07 7.86
N LEU A 77 -8.89 -0.53 6.72
CA LEU A 77 -10.23 -0.73 6.17
C LEU A 77 -10.30 -1.89 5.15
N GLY A 78 -9.28 -2.75 5.09
CA GLY A 78 -9.25 -3.90 4.17
C GLY A 78 -10.46 -4.84 4.29
N TYR A 79 -11.11 -4.88 5.46
CA TYR A 79 -12.39 -5.59 5.63
C TYR A 79 -13.48 -5.14 4.65
N MET A 80 -13.45 -3.88 4.20
CA MET A 80 -14.38 -3.37 3.20
C MET A 80 -14.28 -4.14 1.88
N GLY A 81 -13.16 -4.80 1.59
CA GLY A 81 -13.02 -5.70 0.43
C GLY A 81 -13.99 -6.88 0.48
N PHE A 82 -14.35 -7.39 1.67
CA PHE A 82 -15.34 -8.45 1.82
C PHE A 82 -16.80 -7.97 1.66
N VAL A 83 -17.02 -6.65 1.58
CA VAL A 83 -18.33 -6.02 1.41
C VAL A 83 -18.46 -5.40 0.02
N TYR A 84 -17.37 -4.85 -0.51
CA TYR A 84 -17.30 -4.15 -1.78
C TYR A 84 -16.05 -4.60 -2.52
N PHE A 85 -16.19 -5.56 -3.44
CA PHE A 85 -15.04 -6.11 -4.17
C PHE A 85 -14.25 -5.05 -4.98
N HIS A 86 -14.92 -3.98 -5.43
CA HIS A 86 -14.27 -2.85 -6.10
C HIS A 86 -13.31 -2.05 -5.20
N TYR A 87 -13.45 -2.16 -3.88
CA TYR A 87 -12.63 -1.43 -2.92
C TYR A 87 -11.15 -1.78 -3.11
N ASP A 88 -10.84 -3.07 -3.16
CA ASP A 88 -9.50 -3.59 -3.36
C ASP A 88 -8.89 -3.09 -4.69
N LYS A 89 -9.65 -3.13 -5.78
CA LYS A 89 -9.19 -2.69 -7.11
C LYS A 89 -8.84 -1.21 -7.17
N LEU A 90 -9.52 -0.39 -6.37
CA LEU A 90 -9.18 1.03 -6.22
C LEU A 90 -7.80 1.19 -5.56
N PHE A 91 -7.41 0.34 -4.61
CA PHE A 91 -6.09 0.38 -3.99
C PHE A 91 -5.01 -0.17 -4.91
N HIS A 92 -5.31 -1.20 -5.68
CA HIS A 92 -4.44 -1.67 -6.76
C HIS A 92 -4.24 -0.64 -7.86
N LEU A 93 -5.08 0.39 -7.96
CA LEU A 93 -4.85 1.55 -8.83
C LEU A 93 -4.06 2.67 -8.13
N ILE A 94 -4.53 3.12 -6.96
CA ILE A 94 -3.98 4.31 -6.28
C ILE A 94 -2.64 3.99 -5.61
N GLY A 95 -2.51 2.85 -4.96
CA GLY A 95 -1.28 2.41 -4.29
C GLY A 95 -0.04 2.50 -5.19
N PRO A 96 -0.05 1.90 -6.39
CA PRO A 96 1.08 1.99 -7.31
C PRO A 96 1.40 3.42 -7.80
N VAL A 97 0.40 4.30 -7.95
CA VAL A 97 0.65 5.74 -8.24
C VAL A 97 1.51 6.36 -7.14
N LEU A 98 1.11 6.14 -5.88
CA LEU A 98 1.79 6.69 -4.71
C LEU A 98 3.17 6.06 -4.50
N LEU A 99 3.29 4.74 -4.67
CA LEU A 99 4.55 4.01 -4.59
C LEU A 99 5.53 4.50 -5.67
N THR A 100 5.06 4.71 -6.89
CA THR A 100 5.89 5.22 -7.98
C THR A 100 6.41 6.63 -7.70
N ASP A 101 5.63 7.52 -7.05
CA ASP A 101 6.15 8.83 -6.60
C ASP A 101 7.23 8.71 -5.53
N ILE A 102 7.05 7.80 -4.57
CA ILE A 102 8.04 7.54 -3.50
C ILE A 102 9.35 7.03 -4.10
N LEU A 103 9.29 6.04 -4.98
CA LEU A 103 10.45 5.48 -5.67
C LEU A 103 11.13 6.53 -6.56
N TYR A 104 10.35 7.30 -7.32
CA TYR A 104 10.88 8.38 -8.14
C TYR A 104 11.60 9.43 -7.31
N TYR A 105 11.00 9.84 -6.19
CA TYR A 105 11.63 10.77 -5.27
C TYR A 105 12.97 10.25 -4.75
N ASN A 106 13.01 8.97 -4.37
CA ASN A 106 14.21 8.33 -3.86
C ASN A 106 15.31 8.28 -4.94
N LEU A 107 15.01 7.83 -6.15
CA LEU A 107 15.97 7.77 -7.26
C LEU A 107 16.49 9.15 -7.67
N ARG A 108 15.64 10.18 -7.64
CA ARG A 108 16.06 11.56 -7.93
C ARG A 108 17.07 12.11 -6.94
N ARG A 109 17.13 11.57 -5.71
CA ARG A 109 18.16 11.90 -4.71
C ARG A 109 19.53 11.36 -5.13
N TYR A 110 19.58 10.19 -5.77
CA TYR A 110 20.81 9.58 -6.27
C TYR A 110 21.23 10.09 -7.66
N HIS A 111 20.83 11.32 -8.03
CA HIS A 111 21.23 12.02 -9.25
C HIS A 111 20.87 11.34 -10.59
N TYR A 112 19.96 10.37 -10.60
CA TYR A 112 19.44 9.80 -11.86
C TYR A 112 18.78 10.87 -12.75
N LYS A 113 18.99 10.76 -14.07
CA LYS A 113 18.31 11.66 -15.01
C LYS A 113 16.81 11.47 -14.91
N LYS A 114 16.04 12.52 -15.24
CA LYS A 114 14.58 12.52 -15.03
C LYS A 114 13.91 11.32 -15.69
N LYS A 115 14.25 11.04 -16.95
CA LYS A 115 13.68 9.93 -17.72
C LYS A 115 14.07 8.56 -17.13
N GLU A 116 15.33 8.39 -16.77
CA GLU A 116 15.84 7.16 -16.14
C GLU A 116 15.12 6.89 -14.81
N ALA A 117 14.99 7.90 -13.95
CA ALA A 117 14.29 7.78 -12.67
C ALA A 117 12.81 7.40 -12.86
N ILE A 118 12.12 7.95 -13.86
CA ILE A 118 10.72 7.60 -14.18
C ILE A 118 10.61 6.13 -14.58
N VAL A 119 11.42 5.69 -15.55
CA VAL A 119 11.39 4.32 -16.07
C VAL A 119 11.75 3.31 -14.97
N PHE A 120 12.79 3.60 -14.19
CA PHE A 120 13.22 2.70 -13.12
C PHE A 120 12.19 2.64 -11.98
N SER A 121 11.54 3.75 -11.63
CA SER A 121 10.45 3.75 -10.64
C SER A 121 9.28 2.88 -11.07
N PHE A 122 8.91 2.94 -12.35
CA PHE A 122 7.85 2.10 -12.91
C PHE A 122 8.19 0.61 -12.76
N PHE A 123 9.38 0.19 -13.21
CA PHE A 123 9.77 -1.22 -13.14
C PHE A 123 9.87 -1.70 -11.69
N VAL A 124 10.45 -0.90 -10.78
CA VAL A 124 10.53 -1.28 -9.36
C VAL A 124 9.14 -1.34 -8.73
N ALA A 125 8.24 -0.39 -9.01
CA ALA A 125 6.86 -0.42 -8.50
C ALA A 125 6.13 -1.68 -8.99
N PHE A 126 6.22 -1.99 -10.29
CA PHE A 126 5.62 -3.17 -10.88
C PHE A 126 6.20 -4.48 -10.30
N SER A 127 7.53 -4.57 -10.15
CA SER A 127 8.16 -5.75 -9.53
C SER A 127 7.73 -5.95 -8.08
N LEU A 128 7.60 -4.87 -7.30
CA LEU A 128 7.11 -4.95 -5.92
C LEU A 128 5.65 -5.40 -5.88
N LEU A 129 4.82 -4.97 -6.84
CA LEU A 129 3.45 -5.43 -6.94
C LEU A 129 3.37 -6.92 -7.29
N CYS A 130 4.11 -7.40 -8.28
CA CYS A 130 4.16 -8.83 -8.58
C CYS A 130 4.66 -9.65 -7.38
N PHE A 131 5.63 -9.11 -6.64
CA PHE A 131 6.12 -9.78 -5.43
C PHE A 131 5.06 -9.82 -4.33
N TYR A 132 4.25 -8.76 -4.20
CA TYR A 132 3.12 -8.72 -3.28
C TYR A 132 2.07 -9.80 -3.63
N GLU A 133 1.68 -9.93 -4.89
CA GLU A 133 0.77 -11.00 -5.34
C GLU A 133 1.31 -12.40 -5.04
N ILE A 134 2.62 -12.62 -5.24
CA ILE A 134 3.26 -13.89 -4.91
C ILE A 134 3.20 -14.15 -3.39
N ILE A 135 3.37 -13.13 -2.56
CA ILE A 135 3.22 -13.28 -1.11
C ILE A 135 1.78 -13.68 -0.76
N GLU A 136 0.77 -13.05 -1.35
CA GLU A 136 -0.62 -13.41 -1.10
C GLU A 136 -0.92 -14.84 -1.52
N PHE A 137 -0.44 -15.26 -2.69
CA PHE A 137 -0.51 -16.65 -3.13
C PHE A 137 0.09 -17.62 -2.10
N LEU A 138 1.30 -17.31 -1.62
CA LEU A 138 1.99 -18.14 -0.63
C LEU A 138 1.26 -18.17 0.71
N LEU A 139 0.71 -17.04 1.15
CA LEU A 139 -0.08 -16.95 2.38
C LEU A 139 -1.35 -17.81 2.27
N ASP A 140 -2.04 -17.77 1.13
CA ASP A 140 -3.21 -18.61 0.89
C ASP A 140 -2.86 -20.08 0.80
N PHE A 141 -1.73 -20.42 0.18
CA PHE A 141 -1.28 -21.79 0.09
C PHE A 141 -0.90 -22.38 1.46
N ILE A 142 -0.23 -21.60 2.32
CA ILE A 142 0.29 -22.09 3.61
C ILE A 142 -0.75 -21.98 4.73
N PHE A 143 -1.53 -20.90 4.76
CA PHE A 143 -2.39 -20.54 5.89
C PHE A 143 -3.88 -20.48 5.55
N ASN A 144 -4.27 -20.68 4.29
CA ASN A 144 -5.65 -20.59 3.83
C ASN A 144 -6.33 -19.26 4.21
N THR A 145 -5.61 -18.16 4.00
CA THR A 145 -5.99 -16.81 4.47
C THR A 145 -7.06 -16.11 3.64
N HIS A 146 -7.38 -16.62 2.45
CA HIS A 146 -8.31 -16.00 1.49
C HIS A 146 -7.90 -14.57 1.13
N THR A 147 -6.60 -14.32 0.97
CA THR A 147 -6.04 -13.03 0.56
C THR A 147 -6.11 -12.82 -0.96
N GLN A 148 -5.99 -13.88 -1.76
CA GLN A 148 -6.19 -13.83 -3.20
C GLN A 148 -7.60 -14.25 -3.59
N GLY A 149 -8.17 -13.55 -4.57
CA GLY A 149 -9.55 -13.72 -4.98
C GLY A 149 -10.47 -12.75 -4.23
N CYS A 150 -11.60 -12.42 -4.84
CA CYS A 150 -12.64 -11.64 -4.17
C CYS A 150 -13.63 -12.58 -3.49
N PHE A 151 -13.84 -12.40 -2.18
CA PHE A 151 -14.83 -13.16 -1.42
C PHE A 151 -15.89 -12.24 -0.81
N PHE A 152 -17.16 -12.64 -0.89
CA PHE A 152 -18.20 -12.09 -0.03
C PHE A 152 -18.31 -12.92 1.24
N TYR A 153 -18.41 -12.25 2.38
CA TYR A 153 -18.70 -12.89 3.65
C TYR A 153 -20.19 -12.78 3.97
N SER A 154 -20.91 -13.91 3.92
CA SER A 154 -22.35 -13.97 4.19
C SER A 154 -22.67 -15.19 5.06
N ASN A 155 -23.45 -14.99 6.12
CA ASN A 155 -23.89 -16.07 7.03
C ASN A 155 -22.75 -16.96 7.59
N GLY A 156 -21.55 -16.41 7.77
CA GLY A 156 -20.40 -17.17 8.26
C GLY A 156 -19.59 -17.90 7.19
N ILE A 157 -20.00 -17.82 5.92
CA ILE A 157 -19.38 -18.50 4.79
C ILE A 157 -18.73 -17.46 3.88
N PHE A 158 -17.52 -17.77 3.39
CA PHE A 158 -16.84 -17.01 2.35
C PHE A 158 -17.23 -17.57 0.98
N GLU A 159 -17.90 -16.77 0.17
CA GLU A 159 -18.29 -17.11 -1.20
C GLU A 159 -17.37 -16.41 -2.19
N MET A 160 -16.69 -17.17 -3.05
CA MET A 160 -15.79 -16.62 -4.07
C MET A 160 -16.60 -15.98 -5.20
N VAL A 161 -16.38 -14.69 -5.43
CA VAL A 161 -17.02 -13.88 -6.47
C VAL A 161 -16.14 -13.80 -7.71
N LEU A 162 -14.84 -13.69 -7.49
CA LEU A 162 -13.82 -13.64 -8.53
C LEU A 162 -12.76 -14.67 -8.21
N ASP A 163 -12.42 -15.49 -9.20
CA ASP A 163 -11.38 -16.48 -9.02
C ASP A 163 -10.01 -15.82 -8.80
N ARG A 164 -9.14 -16.53 -8.08
CA ARG A 164 -7.85 -16.02 -7.63
C ARG A 164 -6.95 -15.56 -8.77
N ASN A 165 -6.96 -16.27 -9.91
CA ASN A 165 -6.09 -15.92 -11.03
C ASN A 165 -6.61 -14.66 -11.74
N THR A 166 -7.92 -14.58 -11.96
CA THR A 166 -8.52 -13.39 -12.58
C THR A 166 -8.35 -12.17 -11.67
N ASP A 167 -8.49 -12.35 -10.35
CA ASP A 167 -8.26 -11.33 -9.34
C ASP A 167 -6.84 -10.74 -9.42
N THR A 168 -5.81 -11.58 -9.26
CA THR A 168 -4.41 -11.17 -9.40
C THR A 168 -4.12 -10.56 -10.77
N MET A 169 -4.68 -11.08 -11.86
CA MET A 169 -4.50 -10.48 -13.19
C MET A 169 -5.06 -9.06 -13.25
N ILE A 170 -6.26 -8.84 -12.68
CA ILE A 170 -6.87 -7.53 -12.60
C ILE A 170 -6.02 -6.60 -11.73
N ASP A 171 -5.53 -7.06 -10.58
CA ASP A 171 -4.69 -6.25 -9.69
C ASP A 171 -3.40 -5.81 -10.33
N LEU A 172 -2.74 -6.70 -11.08
CA LEU A 172 -1.56 -6.36 -11.87
C LEU A 172 -1.90 -5.36 -12.99
N ILE A 173 -3.04 -5.49 -13.66
CA ILE A 173 -3.49 -4.53 -14.69
C ILE A 173 -3.72 -3.15 -14.08
N PHE A 174 -4.49 -3.05 -12.99
CA PHE A 174 -4.71 -1.79 -12.27
C PHE A 174 -3.40 -1.22 -11.74
N GLY A 175 -2.50 -2.10 -11.30
CA GLY A 175 -1.14 -1.80 -10.88
C GLY A 175 -0.29 -1.10 -11.93
N ILE A 176 -0.28 -1.68 -13.13
CA ILE A 176 0.39 -1.15 -14.31
C ILE A 176 -0.23 0.20 -14.70
N ILE A 177 -1.56 0.28 -14.79
CA ILE A 177 -2.28 1.51 -15.14
C ILE A 177 -1.95 2.63 -14.15
N GLY A 178 -1.99 2.34 -12.84
CA GLY A 178 -1.65 3.28 -11.78
C GLY A 178 -0.22 3.79 -11.91
N SER A 179 0.76 2.89 -11.93
CA SER A 179 2.18 3.24 -12.05
C SER A 179 2.46 4.02 -13.35
N PHE A 180 1.87 3.58 -14.47
CA PHE A 180 2.01 4.23 -15.76
C PHE A 180 1.40 5.63 -15.78
N SER A 181 0.24 5.83 -15.14
CA SER A 181 -0.40 7.15 -15.06
C SER A 181 0.52 8.18 -14.39
N TYR A 182 1.17 7.81 -13.29
CA TYR A 182 2.18 8.66 -12.64
C TYR A 182 3.31 9.00 -13.61
N CYS A 183 3.89 7.99 -14.25
CA CYS A 183 5.00 8.15 -15.19
C CYS A 183 4.63 9.05 -16.36
N PHE A 184 3.45 8.86 -16.95
CA PHE A 184 2.92 9.65 -18.04
C PHE A 184 2.85 11.13 -17.64
N PHE A 185 2.14 11.46 -16.57
CA PHE A 185 2.05 12.85 -16.10
C PHE A 185 3.41 13.45 -15.75
N ARG A 186 4.29 12.66 -15.11
CA ARG A 186 5.62 13.14 -14.72
C ARG A 186 6.54 13.34 -15.92
N PHE A 187 6.40 12.56 -16.99
CA PHE A 187 7.19 12.69 -18.21
C PHE A 187 6.97 14.04 -18.87
N PHE A 188 5.70 14.43 -19.07
CA PHE A 188 5.32 15.67 -19.75
C PHE A 188 5.45 16.93 -18.89
N ARG A 189 5.44 16.81 -17.56
CA ARG A 189 5.62 17.97 -16.67
C ARG A 189 7.00 18.62 -16.87
N LYS A 190 7.04 19.86 -17.40
CA LYS A 190 8.26 20.68 -17.37
C LYS A 190 8.66 20.90 -15.90
N ASN A 191 9.93 20.64 -15.60
CA ASN A 191 10.52 20.34 -14.28
C ASN A 191 9.72 20.79 -13.05
#